data_AF-A0A7R9EWX6-F1
#
_entry.id   AF-A0A7R9EWX6-F1
#
_cell.length_a   1.000
_cell.length_b   1.000
_cell.length_c   1.000
_cell.angle_alpha   90.00
_cell.angle_beta   90.00
_cell.angle_gamma   90.00
#
_symmetry.space_group_name_H-M   'P 1'
#
loop_
_entity.id
_entity.type
_entity.pdbx_description
1 polymer ?
#
loop_
_entity_poly.entity_id
_entity_poly.type
_entity_poly.pdbx_seq_one_letter_code
_entity_poly.pdbx_strand_id
1 'polypeptide(L)'
;MGIIPLSRKILWYQLGIEPAASRSAARDSDHNTMRLVVTHGVILLDSEYLKERKVFGQVVCSFRYGREEDEVMGLNFQKDLYLASEQVYPPPEKRHENLTKLQERLMKKLGPNAFPFTFVLPANAPASVTLQPGQDDLGDPCGVQYYVKMFAGESDTDRSHKRSSVNLGIRKIQFAPSKQGRQPCTVVRKDFLLSPGELELEVTLDKQLYHHGEKIAVNICIRNNSNKVVKKIKAMVQQGVDVVLFQNGQYRSAVASLETQEGCPIQPGSSLQKVMYLTPTLESNKDRRGIALDGQLKHQDTNLASSTLRGDRGSNLGQPVKGKMMLRADSQAEVEMFRQDTVDQDLEPIAEKC
;
A
#
# COMPACT_ATOMS: atom_id res chain seq x y z
N MET A 1 11.36 -32.02 31.44
CA MET A 1 10.88 -31.63 30.09
C MET A 1 10.02 -30.40 30.26
N GLY A 2 10.45 -29.16 30.08
CA GLY A 2 11.42 -28.57 29.18
C GLY A 2 10.95 -27.13 28.97
N ILE A 3 10.91 -26.37 30.07
CA ILE A 3 10.48 -24.97 30.14
C ILE A 3 11.40 -24.18 29.21
N ILE A 4 10.81 -23.44 28.28
CA ILE A 4 11.51 -22.64 27.27
C ILE A 4 11.76 -21.25 27.88
N PRO A 5 13.01 -20.82 28.16
CA PRO A 5 13.29 -19.54 28.79
C PRO A 5 13.66 -18.51 27.72
N LEU A 6 12.70 -18.19 26.87
CA LEU A 6 12.52 -16.83 26.38
C LEU A 6 11.15 -16.49 26.94
N SER A 7 11.14 -15.94 28.16
CA SER A 7 9.89 -15.67 28.88
C SER A 7 8.94 -14.97 27.91
N ARG A 8 7.71 -15.48 27.81
CA ARG A 8 6.64 -14.99 26.92
C ARG A 8 6.18 -13.55 27.22
N LYS A 9 7.01 -12.72 27.84
CA LYS A 9 6.77 -11.32 28.16
C LYS A 9 7.76 -10.46 27.42
N ILE A 10 7.64 -10.43 26.09
CA ILE A 10 8.11 -9.24 25.39
C ILE A 10 6.97 -8.23 25.39
N LEU A 11 7.11 -7.21 26.24
CA LEU A 11 6.19 -6.09 26.31
C LEU A 11 6.65 -5.03 25.31
N TRP A 12 6.04 -5.08 24.12
CA TRP A 12 6.23 -4.08 23.09
C TRP A 12 5.14 -3.02 23.18
N TYR A 13 5.49 -1.78 22.84
CA TYR A 13 4.51 -0.77 22.47
C TYR A 13 5.02 -0.12 21.19
N GLN A 14 4.24 -0.22 20.12
CA GLN A 14 4.49 0.51 18.89
C GLN A 14 4.10 1.97 19.14
N LEU A 15 5.08 2.85 19.37
CA LEU A 15 4.85 4.26 19.11
C LEU A 15 4.84 4.43 17.59
N GLY A 16 3.72 4.94 17.10
CA GLY A 16 3.51 5.21 15.70
C GLY A 16 4.64 6.06 15.12
N ILE A 17 4.77 5.94 13.81
CA ILE A 17 5.60 6.74 12.90
C ILE A 17 5.80 8.16 13.47
N GLU A 18 6.90 8.41 14.16
CA GLU A 18 7.25 9.78 14.55
C GLU A 18 7.84 10.46 13.31
N PRO A 19 7.28 11.60 12.87
CA PRO A 19 8.02 12.45 11.94
C PRO A 19 9.31 12.83 12.66
N ALA A 20 10.46 12.59 12.04
CA ALA A 20 11.72 13.14 12.52
C ALA A 20 11.56 14.67 12.57
N ALA A 21 11.19 15.20 13.74
CA ALA A 21 11.26 16.62 14.02
C ALA A 21 12.74 16.91 14.16
N SER A 22 13.36 17.34 13.05
CA SER A 22 14.65 18.00 13.09
C SER A 22 14.53 19.20 14.03
N ARG A 23 14.97 19.02 15.27
CA ARG A 23 15.34 20.13 16.15
C ARG A 23 16.62 20.73 15.60
N SER A 24 16.48 21.53 14.56
CA SER A 24 17.44 22.55 14.18
C SER A 24 16.67 23.65 13.48
N ALA A 25 16.60 24.80 14.14
CA ALA A 25 16.09 26.03 13.57
C ALA A 25 16.79 26.31 12.23
N ALA A 26 16.04 26.27 11.13
CA ALA A 26 16.44 26.87 9.87
C ALA A 26 15.16 27.28 9.14
N ARG A 27 15.01 28.59 8.96
CA ARG A 27 14.08 29.23 8.04
C ARG A 27 14.48 28.84 6.62
N ASP A 28 13.47 28.60 5.80
CA ASP A 28 13.54 28.36 4.36
C ASP A 28 14.32 27.13 3.89
N SER A 29 13.75 26.51 2.85
CA SER A 29 14.24 25.40 2.02
C SER A 29 13.65 24.00 2.33
N ASP A 30 13.05 23.43 1.28
CA ASP A 30 13.23 22.06 0.81
C ASP A 30 12.13 20.99 0.89
N HIS A 31 11.67 20.64 -0.32
CA HIS A 31 11.62 19.30 -0.90
C HIS A 31 11.22 18.15 0.02
N ASN A 32 9.98 17.67 -0.19
CA ASN A 32 9.47 16.30 -0.02
C ASN A 32 10.44 15.33 0.69
N THR A 33 10.69 15.57 1.97
CA THR A 33 11.68 14.80 2.72
C THR A 33 11.06 13.43 3.00
N MET A 34 11.54 12.43 2.26
CA MET A 34 11.21 11.03 2.41
C MET A 34 11.56 10.62 3.86
N ARG A 35 10.56 10.64 4.75
CA ARG A 35 10.75 10.48 6.19
C ARG A 35 11.29 9.08 6.49
N LEU A 36 12.41 9.00 7.19
CA LEU A 36 12.92 7.74 7.74
C LEU A 36 11.90 7.18 8.73
N VAL A 37 11.54 5.91 8.57
CA VAL A 37 10.63 5.23 9.51
C VAL A 37 11.47 4.58 10.59
N VAL A 38 11.26 4.98 11.82
CA VAL A 38 12.01 4.46 12.98
C VAL A 38 11.12 3.55 13.81
N THR A 39 11.62 2.39 14.18
CA THR A 39 10.96 1.41 15.05
C THR A 39 11.71 1.34 16.37
N HIS A 40 11.05 1.69 17.47
CA HIS A 40 11.63 1.61 18.82
C HIS A 40 11.04 0.44 19.60
N GLY A 41 11.86 -0.20 20.43
CA GLY A 41 11.39 -1.25 21.33
C GLY A 41 12.33 -1.52 22.50
N VAL A 42 11.87 -2.38 23.41
CA VAL A 42 12.66 -2.94 24.51
C VAL A 42 12.43 -4.44 24.55
N ILE A 43 13.50 -5.23 24.55
CA ILE A 43 13.44 -6.68 24.71
C ILE A 43 13.77 -7.06 26.15
N LEU A 44 12.99 -7.97 26.73
CA LEU A 44 13.29 -8.60 28.01
C LEU A 44 14.02 -9.91 27.75
N LEU A 45 15.20 -10.07 28.34
CA LEU A 45 16.02 -11.25 28.15
C LEU A 45 16.13 -12.07 29.42
N ASP A 46 16.32 -13.37 29.27
CA ASP A 46 16.57 -14.27 30.39
C ASP A 46 18.08 -14.48 30.56
N SER A 47 18.64 -14.01 31.66
CA SER A 47 20.06 -14.11 31.97
C SER A 47 20.56 -15.56 32.06
N GLU A 48 19.72 -16.50 32.49
CA GLU A 48 20.11 -17.92 32.58
C GLU A 48 20.23 -18.57 31.19
N TYR A 49 19.42 -18.11 30.24
CA TYR A 49 19.44 -18.60 28.86
C TYR A 49 20.57 -17.98 28.04
N LEU A 50 20.98 -16.75 28.37
CA LEU A 50 21.87 -15.95 27.55
C LEU A 50 23.35 -16.31 27.66
N LYS A 51 23.84 -16.89 28.76
CA LYS A 51 25.24 -17.35 28.97
C LYS A 51 26.27 -16.71 28.02
N GLU A 52 26.65 -17.39 26.93
CA GLU A 52 27.63 -16.94 25.93
C GLU A 52 26.98 -16.51 24.58
N ARG A 53 25.65 -16.45 24.52
CA ARG A 53 24.89 -16.18 23.30
C ARG A 53 24.67 -14.69 23.10
N LYS A 54 24.72 -14.27 21.85
CA LYS A 54 24.36 -12.92 21.43
C LYS A 54 22.92 -12.89 20.96
N VAL A 55 22.26 -11.76 21.13
CA VAL A 55 20.91 -11.50 20.60
C VAL A 55 21.00 -10.47 19.51
N PHE A 56 20.46 -10.83 18.35
CA PHE A 56 20.36 -9.97 17.19
C PHE A 56 18.89 -9.64 16.92
N GLY A 57 18.67 -8.43 16.45
CA GLY A 57 17.37 -7.98 15.98
C GLY A 57 17.44 -7.53 14.53
N GLN A 58 16.43 -7.91 13.76
CA GLN A 58 16.33 -7.66 12.33
C GLN A 58 14.96 -7.12 11.98
N VAL A 59 14.92 -6.16 11.07
CA VAL A 59 13.68 -5.75 10.39
C VAL A 59 13.64 -6.47 9.06
N VAL A 60 12.68 -7.38 8.92
CA VAL A 60 12.49 -8.16 7.70
C VAL A 60 11.26 -7.67 6.97
N CYS A 61 11.43 -7.39 5.68
CA CYS A 61 10.37 -7.10 4.75
C CYS A 61 10.16 -8.33 3.88
N SER A 62 9.03 -8.99 4.06
CA SER A 62 8.70 -10.22 3.37
C SER A 62 7.73 -9.95 2.24
N PHE A 63 8.07 -10.46 1.05
CA PHE A 63 7.28 -10.37 -0.15
C PHE A 63 6.79 -11.75 -0.52
N ARG A 64 5.49 -11.98 -0.43
CA ARG A 64 4.85 -13.19 -0.93
C ARG A 64 4.24 -12.90 -2.29
N TYR A 65 4.58 -13.70 -3.31
CA TYR A 65 4.11 -13.55 -4.69
C TYR A 65 3.43 -14.84 -5.17
N GLY A 66 2.11 -14.91 -5.07
CA GLY A 66 1.34 -16.14 -5.37
C GLY A 66 0.80 -16.79 -4.11
N ARG A 67 0.16 -17.94 -4.28
CA ARG A 67 -0.49 -18.66 -3.18
C ARG A 67 0.48 -19.61 -2.50
N GLU A 68 0.30 -19.81 -1.20
CA GLU A 68 1.11 -20.76 -0.43
C GLU A 68 0.91 -22.20 -0.91
N GLU A 69 -0.31 -22.55 -1.35
CA GLU A 69 -0.64 -23.88 -1.90
C GLU A 69 0.08 -24.23 -3.20
N ASP A 70 0.48 -23.22 -3.99
CA ASP A 70 1.20 -23.42 -5.23
C ASP A 70 2.71 -23.72 -4.99
N GLU A 71 3.19 -23.56 -3.76
CA GLU A 71 4.58 -23.84 -3.37
C GLU A 71 4.85 -25.35 -3.34
N VAL A 72 5.42 -25.87 -4.43
CA VAL A 72 5.77 -27.30 -4.57
C VAL A 72 7.28 -27.52 -4.75
N MET A 73 7.76 -28.70 -4.34
CA MET A 73 9.13 -29.18 -4.59
C MET A 73 10.25 -28.24 -4.11
N GLY A 74 10.00 -27.44 -3.07
CA GLY A 74 11.00 -26.51 -2.50
C GLY A 74 11.07 -25.14 -3.19
N LEU A 75 10.16 -24.86 -4.13
CA LEU A 75 9.93 -23.51 -4.64
C LEU A 75 9.11 -22.74 -3.62
N ASN A 76 9.69 -21.68 -3.06
CA ASN A 76 9.01 -20.78 -2.14
C ASN A 76 8.69 -19.47 -2.86
N PHE A 77 7.42 -19.07 -2.82
CA PHE A 77 6.92 -17.82 -3.38
C PHE A 77 7.06 -16.65 -2.41
N GLN A 78 7.91 -16.80 -1.40
CA GLN A 78 8.28 -15.78 -0.45
C GLN A 78 9.73 -15.35 -0.63
N LYS A 79 9.97 -14.04 -0.63
CA LYS A 79 11.29 -13.43 -0.62
C LYS A 79 11.42 -12.47 0.54
N ASP A 80 12.38 -12.74 1.41
CA ASP A 80 12.66 -11.90 2.57
C ASP A 80 13.82 -10.95 2.26
N LEU A 81 13.60 -9.66 2.53
CA LEU A 81 14.60 -8.61 2.47
C LEU A 81 14.90 -8.11 3.89
N TYR A 82 16.16 -8.25 4.31
CA TYR A 82 16.63 -7.72 5.59
C TYR A 82 16.95 -6.23 5.42
N LEU A 83 16.13 -5.37 6.02
CA LEU A 83 16.25 -3.91 5.88
C LEU A 83 17.16 -3.29 6.93
N ALA A 84 17.26 -3.93 8.10
CA ALA A 84 18.15 -3.53 9.19
C ALA A 84 18.52 -4.79 10.00
N SER A 85 19.73 -4.82 10.53
CA SER A 85 20.25 -5.90 11.38
C SER A 85 21.19 -5.28 12.42
N GLU A 86 20.92 -5.50 13.70
CA GLU A 86 21.76 -5.00 14.79
C GLU A 86 21.89 -6.01 15.94
N GLN A 87 23.03 -5.97 16.62
CA GLN A 87 23.22 -6.69 17.89
C GLN A 87 22.52 -5.92 19.02
N VAL A 88 21.59 -6.58 19.70
CA VAL A 88 20.85 -6.03 20.84
C VAL A 88 21.54 -6.40 22.16
N TYR A 89 22.07 -7.62 22.26
CA TYR A 89 22.82 -8.11 23.43
C TYR A 89 24.04 -8.94 23.00
N PRO A 90 25.20 -8.80 23.66
CA PRO A 90 25.55 -7.73 24.59
C PRO A 90 25.49 -6.35 23.89
N PRO A 91 25.14 -5.27 24.60
CA PRO A 91 25.01 -3.96 23.99
C PRO A 91 26.38 -3.48 23.46
N PRO A 92 26.45 -2.95 22.22
CA PRO A 92 27.71 -2.46 21.66
C PRO A 92 28.24 -1.25 22.45
N GLU A 93 29.57 -1.14 22.60
CA GLU A 93 30.24 -0.09 23.40
C GLU A 93 29.90 1.35 22.98
N LYS A 94 29.51 1.56 21.71
CA LYS A 94 29.20 2.87 21.13
C LYS A 94 27.71 3.20 21.06
N ARG A 95 26.84 2.54 21.83
CA ARG A 95 25.40 2.83 21.81
C ARG A 95 25.07 4.09 22.60
N HIS A 96 25.40 5.25 22.03
CA HIS A 96 24.87 6.54 22.45
C HIS A 96 23.54 6.79 21.72
N GLU A 97 22.47 6.16 22.19
CA GLU A 97 21.14 6.45 21.67
C GLU A 97 20.36 7.31 22.65
N ASN A 98 19.85 8.43 22.16
CA ASN A 98 18.82 9.21 22.83
C ASN A 98 17.58 8.32 22.96
N LEU A 99 17.44 7.67 24.12
CA LEU A 99 16.31 6.79 24.39
C LEU A 99 15.00 7.57 24.34
N THR A 100 13.97 6.94 23.81
CA THR A 100 12.63 7.50 23.87
C THR A 100 12.12 7.48 25.32
N LYS A 101 11.26 8.44 25.68
CA LYS A 101 10.59 8.47 27.01
C LYS A 101 9.87 7.16 27.34
N LEU A 102 9.39 6.45 26.32
CA LEU A 102 8.77 5.14 26.47
C LEU A 102 9.79 4.06 26.84
N GLN A 103 10.92 3.99 26.12
CA GLN A 103 11.99 3.03 26.43
C GLN A 103 12.49 3.23 27.87
N GLU A 104 12.70 4.48 28.31
CA GLU A 104 13.07 4.79 29.69
C GLU A 104 12.06 4.24 30.72
N ARG A 105 10.76 4.45 30.47
CA ARG A 105 9.68 3.94 31.35
C ARG A 105 9.64 2.41 31.36
N LEU A 106 9.81 1.77 30.20
CA LEU A 106 9.79 0.31 30.08
C LEU A 106 11.00 -0.33 30.77
N MET A 107 12.19 0.22 30.58
CA MET A 107 13.39 -0.27 31.27
C MET A 107 13.25 -0.14 32.80
N LYS A 108 12.74 1.00 33.30
CA LYS A 108 12.47 1.17 34.75
C LYS A 108 11.46 0.15 35.27
N LYS A 109 10.47 -0.25 34.47
CA LYS A 109 9.41 -1.19 34.86
C LYS A 109 9.85 -2.65 34.75
N LEU A 110 10.65 -3.00 33.74
CA LEU A 110 11.03 -4.38 33.41
C LEU A 110 12.32 -4.82 34.11
N GLY A 111 13.11 -3.88 34.63
CA GLY A 111 14.31 -4.16 35.42
C GLY A 111 15.58 -4.29 34.57
N PRO A 112 16.67 -4.81 35.14
CA PRO A 112 18.02 -4.77 34.55
C PRO A 112 18.19 -5.65 33.31
N ASN A 113 17.31 -6.63 33.09
CA ASN A 113 17.36 -7.53 31.93
C ASN A 113 16.63 -6.97 30.70
N ALA A 114 16.25 -5.69 30.72
CA ALA A 114 15.55 -5.03 29.65
C ALA A 114 16.52 -4.21 28.78
N PHE A 115 16.61 -4.54 27.50
CA PHE A 115 17.54 -3.92 26.56
C PHE A 115 16.79 -3.18 25.45
N PRO A 116 17.08 -1.89 25.21
CA PRO A 116 16.44 -1.13 24.15
C PRO A 116 17.05 -1.46 22.78
N PHE A 117 16.26 -1.25 21.73
CA PHE A 117 16.76 -1.16 20.36
C PHE A 117 15.95 -0.14 19.56
N THR A 118 16.57 0.32 18.48
CA THR A 118 16.00 1.25 17.52
C THR A 118 16.39 0.76 16.12
N PHE A 119 15.43 0.58 15.23
CA PHE A 119 15.71 0.28 13.83
C PHE A 119 15.25 1.41 12.93
N VAL A 120 16.12 1.84 12.03
CA VAL A 120 15.81 2.82 11.00
C VAL A 120 15.58 2.10 9.68
N LEU A 121 14.35 2.16 9.16
CA LEU A 121 14.01 1.59 7.87
C LEU A 121 14.44 2.55 6.74
N PRO A 122 14.92 2.02 5.62
CA PRO A 122 15.29 2.85 4.48
C PRO A 122 14.05 3.51 3.87
N ALA A 123 14.23 4.74 3.39
CA ALA A 123 13.14 5.58 2.89
C ALA A 123 12.37 4.90 1.74
N ASN A 124 13.10 4.20 0.86
CA ASN A 124 12.57 3.49 -0.31
C ASN A 124 11.89 2.14 0.02
N ALA A 125 11.79 1.75 1.29
CA ALA A 125 11.06 0.54 1.67
C ALA A 125 9.58 0.65 1.22
N PRO A 126 8.96 -0.38 0.65
CA PRO A 126 7.57 -0.32 0.22
C PRO A 126 6.58 -0.19 1.39
N ALA A 127 5.37 0.32 1.15
CA ALA A 127 4.32 0.28 2.17
C ALA A 127 3.85 -1.18 2.40
N SER A 128 3.25 -1.43 3.56
CA SER A 128 2.62 -2.72 3.85
C SER A 128 1.28 -2.82 3.10
N VAL A 129 1.25 -3.60 2.02
CA VAL A 129 0.09 -3.77 1.14
C VAL A 129 -0.08 -5.24 0.83
N THR A 130 -1.31 -5.75 0.92
CA THR A 130 -1.66 -7.14 0.64
C THR A 130 -2.79 -7.22 -0.37
N LEU A 131 -2.79 -8.23 -1.22
CA LEU A 131 -3.90 -8.54 -2.11
C LEU A 131 -4.92 -9.38 -1.37
N GLN A 132 -6.19 -9.02 -1.52
CA GLN A 132 -7.30 -9.77 -0.96
C GLN A 132 -7.33 -11.19 -1.58
N PRO A 133 -7.23 -12.23 -0.74
CA PRO A 133 -7.28 -13.61 -1.21
C PRO A 133 -8.66 -13.96 -1.78
N GLY A 134 -8.74 -15.02 -2.58
CA GLY A 134 -10.02 -15.65 -2.91
C GLY A 134 -10.67 -16.27 -1.66
N GLN A 135 -11.98 -16.50 -1.70
CA GLN A 135 -12.69 -17.15 -0.57
C GLN A 135 -12.15 -18.56 -0.28
N ASP A 136 -11.67 -19.26 -1.32
CA ASP A 136 -11.12 -20.61 -1.22
C ASP A 136 -9.58 -20.63 -1.05
N ASP A 137 -8.92 -19.47 -1.12
CA ASP A 137 -7.46 -19.39 -1.05
C ASP A 137 -7.03 -19.60 0.42
N LEU A 138 -6.29 -20.67 0.69
CA LEU A 138 -5.73 -20.96 2.02
C LEU A 138 -4.29 -20.41 2.14
N GLY A 139 -3.96 -19.90 3.32
CA GLY A 139 -2.60 -19.45 3.66
C GLY A 139 -2.44 -17.94 3.75
N ASP A 140 -1.19 -17.49 3.80
CA ASP A 140 -0.87 -16.07 3.94
C ASP A 140 -1.14 -15.30 2.62
N PRO A 141 -1.72 -14.09 2.69
CA PRO A 141 -2.05 -13.32 1.49
C PRO A 141 -0.79 -12.86 0.74
N CYS A 142 -0.92 -12.80 -0.59
CA CYS A 142 0.11 -12.22 -1.47
C CYS A 142 0.32 -10.74 -1.12
N GLY A 143 1.55 -10.28 -0.96
CA GLY A 143 1.82 -8.89 -0.60
C GLY A 143 3.13 -8.64 0.12
N VAL A 144 3.23 -7.42 0.66
CA VAL A 144 4.35 -6.94 1.47
C VAL A 144 3.95 -6.95 2.94
N GLN A 145 4.64 -7.76 3.73
CA GLN A 145 4.51 -7.80 5.18
C GLN A 145 5.83 -7.42 5.84
N TYR A 146 5.76 -6.85 7.03
CA TYR A 146 6.95 -6.52 7.81
C TYR A 146 6.91 -7.24 9.13
N TYR A 147 8.06 -7.74 9.57
CA TYR A 147 8.21 -8.27 10.90
C TYR A 147 9.57 -7.91 11.51
N VAL A 148 9.56 -7.61 12.80
CA VAL A 148 10.76 -7.50 13.61
C VAL A 148 11.06 -8.89 14.15
N LYS A 149 12.24 -9.40 13.80
CA LYS A 149 12.74 -10.70 14.21
C LYS A 149 13.85 -10.52 15.23
N MET A 150 13.69 -11.12 16.39
CA MET A 150 14.71 -11.18 17.44
C MET A 150 15.15 -12.62 17.58
N PHE A 151 16.45 -12.89 17.60
CA PHE A 151 16.97 -14.25 17.75
C PHE A 151 18.28 -14.29 18.52
N ALA A 152 18.51 -15.40 19.21
CA ALA A 152 19.80 -15.69 19.84
C ALA A 152 20.68 -16.55 18.89
N GLY A 153 21.93 -16.14 18.69
CA GLY A 153 22.92 -16.80 17.82
C GLY A 153 24.34 -16.29 18.04
N GLU A 154 25.29 -16.74 17.23
CA GLU A 154 26.70 -16.29 17.28
C GLU A 154 26.97 -15.07 16.39
N SER A 155 26.27 -15.00 15.26
CA SER A 155 26.34 -13.95 14.24
C SER A 155 24.93 -13.52 13.81
N ASP A 156 24.84 -12.32 13.23
CA ASP A 156 23.63 -11.77 12.64
C ASP A 156 23.17 -12.50 11.36
N THR A 157 24.06 -13.29 10.75
CA THR A 157 23.75 -14.13 9.58
C THR A 157 23.32 -15.55 9.94
N ASP A 158 23.31 -15.88 11.24
CA ASP A 158 23.05 -17.24 11.69
C ASP A 158 21.61 -17.68 11.42
N ARG A 159 21.45 -18.97 11.09
CA ARG A 159 20.14 -19.55 10.78
C ARG A 159 19.37 -19.72 12.08
N SER A 160 18.61 -18.70 12.44
CA SER A 160 17.79 -18.66 13.65
C SER A 160 16.93 -19.93 13.82
N HIS A 161 16.98 -20.56 14.99
CA HIS A 161 16.07 -21.65 15.35
C HIS A 161 14.71 -21.11 15.79
N LYS A 162 13.61 -21.74 15.33
CA LYS A 162 12.23 -21.35 15.70
C LYS A 162 11.99 -21.23 17.22
N ARG A 163 12.76 -21.98 18.03
CA ARG A 163 12.67 -21.98 19.50
C ARG A 163 13.42 -20.84 20.17
N SER A 164 14.40 -20.23 19.50
CA SER A 164 15.24 -19.14 19.99
C SER A 164 14.97 -17.81 19.28
N SER A 165 13.87 -17.74 18.52
CA SER A 165 13.48 -16.57 17.75
C SER A 165 12.07 -16.11 18.11
N VAL A 166 11.86 -14.80 18.14
CA VAL A 166 10.54 -14.18 18.28
C VAL A 166 10.32 -13.22 17.12
N ASN A 167 9.17 -13.34 16.47
CA ASN A 167 8.76 -12.49 15.36
C ASN A 167 7.57 -11.63 15.79
N LEU A 168 7.62 -10.35 15.46
CA LEU A 168 6.54 -9.39 15.68
C LEU A 168 6.16 -8.74 14.36
N GLY A 169 4.92 -8.91 13.91
CA GLY A 169 4.40 -8.21 12.73
C GLY A 169 4.33 -6.71 12.99
N ILE A 170 4.82 -5.91 12.05
CA ILE A 170 4.71 -4.44 12.05
C ILE A 170 4.13 -3.98 10.71
N ARG A 171 3.72 -2.71 10.62
CA ARG A 171 3.22 -2.10 9.38
C ARG A 171 3.96 -0.82 9.07
N LYS A 172 4.35 -0.67 7.80
CA LYS A 172 4.75 0.61 7.23
C LYS A 172 3.55 1.22 6.52
N ILE A 173 2.94 2.22 7.15
CA ILE A 173 1.79 2.96 6.62
C ILE A 173 2.27 4.25 5.97
N GLN A 174 1.67 4.60 4.84
CA GLN A 174 1.90 5.88 4.19
C GLN A 174 0.79 6.86 4.53
N PHE A 175 1.16 8.02 5.07
CA PHE A 175 0.20 9.09 5.32
C PHE A 175 0.09 10.03 4.13
N ALA A 176 -1.12 10.56 3.95
CA ALA A 176 -1.41 11.62 3.02
C ALA A 176 -0.54 12.88 3.29
N PRO A 177 -0.02 13.55 2.24
CA PRO A 177 0.66 14.82 2.41
C PRO A 177 -0.30 15.89 2.95
N SER A 178 0.23 16.83 3.74
CA SER A 178 -0.57 17.89 4.36
C SER A 178 -1.02 18.99 3.40
N LYS A 179 -0.35 19.13 2.26
CA LYS A 179 -0.72 20.11 1.22
C LYS A 179 -1.72 19.48 0.26
N GLN A 180 -2.93 20.02 0.22
CA GLN A 180 -3.87 19.75 -0.86
C GLN A 180 -3.30 20.36 -2.14
N GLY A 181 -3.15 19.57 -3.20
CA GLY A 181 -2.75 20.09 -4.49
C GLY A 181 -3.95 20.53 -5.32
N ARG A 182 -3.72 20.75 -6.62
CA ARG A 182 -4.73 21.33 -7.52
C ARG A 182 -5.85 20.34 -7.78
N GLN A 183 -7.05 20.89 -7.98
CA GLN A 183 -8.22 20.15 -8.39
C GLN A 183 -7.93 19.36 -9.68
N PRO A 184 -8.11 18.03 -9.68
CA PRO A 184 -7.96 17.23 -10.89
C PRO A 184 -9.06 17.58 -11.88
N CYS A 185 -8.67 17.91 -13.10
CA CYS A 185 -9.55 18.18 -14.23
C CYS A 185 -8.98 17.46 -15.46
N THR A 186 -9.84 16.81 -16.23
CA THR A 186 -9.46 16.13 -17.47
C THR A 186 -10.56 16.31 -18.50
N VAL A 187 -10.16 16.61 -19.74
CA VAL A 187 -11.06 16.75 -20.87
C VAL A 187 -10.68 15.70 -21.90
N VAL A 188 -11.67 14.91 -22.33
CA VAL A 188 -11.53 13.89 -23.37
C VAL A 188 -12.46 14.25 -24.51
N ARG A 189 -11.92 14.25 -25.73
CA ARG A 189 -12.69 14.43 -26.97
C ARG A 189 -12.66 13.13 -27.75
N LYS A 190 -13.82 12.73 -28.28
CA LYS A 190 -13.97 11.54 -29.11
C LYS A 190 -14.60 11.92 -30.43
N ASP A 191 -13.86 11.67 -31.50
CA ASP A 191 -14.37 11.65 -32.86
C ASP A 191 -14.95 10.26 -33.17
N PHE A 192 -15.99 10.22 -33.99
CA PHE A 192 -16.55 8.97 -34.48
C PHE A 192 -16.25 8.82 -35.97
N LEU A 193 -15.83 7.63 -36.37
CA LEU A 193 -15.62 7.31 -37.79
C LEU A 193 -16.92 7.60 -38.57
N LEU A 194 -16.79 8.35 -39.67
CA LEU A 194 -17.91 8.73 -40.54
C LEU A 194 -19.00 9.61 -39.90
N SER A 195 -18.77 10.20 -38.72
CA SER A 195 -19.62 11.22 -38.13
C SER A 195 -18.92 12.58 -38.18
N PRO A 196 -19.56 13.64 -38.72
CA PRO A 196 -19.09 14.99 -38.46
C PRO A 196 -19.29 15.35 -36.98
N GLY A 197 -18.33 16.08 -36.40
CA GLY A 197 -18.39 16.57 -35.02
C GLY A 197 -17.86 15.59 -33.98
N GLU A 198 -17.65 16.11 -32.77
CA GLU A 198 -16.99 15.42 -31.66
C GLU A 198 -17.87 15.38 -30.41
N LEU A 199 -17.62 14.40 -29.55
CA LEU A 199 -18.20 14.33 -28.22
C LEU A 199 -17.13 14.68 -27.19
N GLU A 200 -17.34 15.79 -26.49
CA GLU A 200 -16.43 16.28 -25.45
C GLU A 200 -16.99 15.91 -24.07
N LEU A 201 -16.13 15.31 -23.25
CA LEU A 201 -16.38 14.96 -21.85
C LEU A 201 -15.32 15.63 -20.98
N GLU A 202 -15.74 16.56 -20.16
CA GLU A 202 -14.93 17.18 -19.12
C GLU A 202 -15.31 16.60 -17.76
N VAL A 203 -14.31 16.15 -17.01
CA VAL A 203 -14.47 15.58 -15.67
C VAL A 203 -13.57 16.32 -14.69
N THR A 204 -14.16 16.77 -13.59
CA THR A 204 -13.47 17.52 -12.54
C THR A 204 -13.83 16.96 -11.16
N LEU A 205 -12.83 16.55 -10.38
CA LEU A 205 -13.03 16.06 -9.00
C LEU A 205 -13.06 17.23 -8.02
N ASP A 206 -13.71 17.15 -6.87
CA ASP A 206 -13.68 18.25 -5.87
C ASP A 206 -12.33 18.42 -5.19
N LYS A 207 -11.61 17.32 -4.97
CA LYS A 207 -10.28 17.29 -4.33
C LYS A 207 -9.32 16.38 -5.08
N GLN A 208 -8.02 16.61 -4.86
CA GLN A 208 -6.96 15.70 -5.32
C GLN A 208 -6.74 14.52 -4.35
N LEU A 209 -7.00 14.74 -3.06
CA LEU A 209 -6.68 13.83 -1.99
C LEU A 209 -7.94 13.57 -1.19
N TYR A 210 -8.24 12.29 -0.98
CA TYR A 210 -9.39 11.82 -0.21
C TYR A 210 -8.90 10.93 0.93
N HIS A 211 -9.62 10.97 2.05
CA HIS A 211 -9.45 10.01 3.12
C HIS A 211 -10.38 8.80 2.93
N HIS A 212 -10.02 7.68 3.53
CA HIS A 212 -10.87 6.48 3.50
C HIS A 212 -12.26 6.78 4.07
N GLY A 213 -13.30 6.33 3.37
CA GLY A 213 -14.70 6.59 3.72
C GLY A 213 -15.26 7.94 3.26
N GLU A 214 -14.44 8.82 2.69
CA GLU A 214 -14.89 10.11 2.16
C GLU A 214 -15.66 9.94 0.83
N LYS A 215 -16.68 10.78 0.62
CA LYS A 215 -17.40 10.83 -0.66
C LYS A 215 -16.60 11.64 -1.68
N ILE A 216 -16.40 11.08 -2.86
CA ILE A 216 -15.76 11.71 -4.01
C ILE A 216 -16.85 12.36 -4.85
N ALA A 217 -16.78 13.68 -5.08
CA ALA A 217 -17.68 14.38 -6.00
C ALA A 217 -17.04 14.49 -7.39
N VAL A 218 -17.68 13.86 -8.37
CA VAL A 218 -17.25 13.82 -9.76
C VAL A 218 -18.15 14.75 -10.56
N ASN A 219 -17.65 15.93 -10.90
CA ASN A 219 -18.34 16.87 -11.77
C ASN A 219 -18.12 16.47 -13.23
N ILE A 220 -19.21 16.27 -13.96
CA ILE A 220 -19.23 15.79 -15.34
C ILE A 220 -19.89 16.86 -16.19
N CYS A 221 -19.20 17.30 -17.24
CA CYS A 221 -19.72 18.20 -18.26
C CYS A 221 -19.56 17.53 -19.62
N ILE A 222 -20.67 17.23 -20.28
CA ILE A 222 -20.70 16.61 -21.60
C ILE A 222 -21.20 17.64 -22.60
N ARG A 223 -20.47 17.81 -23.71
CA ARG A 223 -20.89 18.61 -24.86
C ARG A 223 -20.95 17.70 -26.08
N ASN A 224 -22.16 17.43 -26.54
CA ASN A 224 -22.38 16.54 -27.68
C ASN A 224 -22.50 17.35 -28.97
N ASN A 225 -21.39 17.57 -29.66
CA ASN A 225 -21.38 18.16 -31.00
C ASN A 225 -21.34 17.09 -32.10
N SER A 226 -21.47 15.82 -31.73
CA SER A 226 -21.52 14.68 -32.66
C SER A 226 -22.94 14.38 -33.12
N ASN A 227 -23.10 13.49 -34.10
CA ASN A 227 -24.41 12.98 -34.52
C ASN A 227 -24.89 11.76 -33.70
N LYS A 228 -24.17 11.38 -32.64
CA LYS A 228 -24.45 10.20 -31.82
C LYS A 228 -25.24 10.55 -30.56
N VAL A 229 -25.93 9.56 -30.00
CA VAL A 229 -26.75 9.71 -28.78
C VAL A 229 -26.04 9.07 -27.58
N VAL A 230 -25.92 9.79 -26.46
CA VAL A 230 -25.39 9.24 -25.21
C VAL A 230 -26.53 8.69 -24.37
N LYS A 231 -26.61 7.37 -24.19
CA LYS A 231 -27.75 6.71 -23.51
C LYS A 231 -27.65 6.71 -21.98
N LYS A 232 -26.44 6.69 -21.44
CA LYS A 232 -26.17 6.57 -20.01
C LYS A 232 -24.79 7.07 -19.66
N ILE A 233 -24.57 7.34 -18.37
CA ILE A 233 -23.30 7.80 -17.82
C ILE A 233 -22.89 6.85 -16.70
N LYS A 234 -21.65 6.40 -16.72
CA LYS A 234 -21.09 5.51 -15.70
C LYS A 234 -19.75 6.04 -15.20
N ALA A 235 -19.66 6.28 -13.90
CA ALA A 235 -18.44 6.68 -13.22
C ALA A 235 -17.91 5.49 -12.40
N MET A 236 -16.59 5.33 -12.33
CA MET A 236 -15.96 4.30 -11.50
C MET A 236 -14.70 4.83 -10.81
N VAL A 237 -14.39 4.25 -9.65
CA VAL A 237 -13.08 4.39 -9.00
C VAL A 237 -12.35 3.09 -9.26
N GLN A 238 -11.20 3.16 -9.92
CA GLN A 238 -10.37 2.01 -10.21
C GLN A 238 -9.12 2.02 -9.33
N GLN A 239 -8.80 0.85 -8.79
CA GLN A 239 -7.53 0.60 -8.14
C GLN A 239 -6.62 -0.12 -9.13
N GLY A 240 -5.54 0.54 -9.53
CA GLY A 240 -4.45 -0.03 -10.30
C GLY A 240 -3.40 -0.60 -9.36
N VAL A 241 -3.04 -1.87 -9.55
CA VAL A 241 -1.97 -2.53 -8.81
C VAL A 241 -0.84 -2.91 -9.77
N ASP A 242 0.34 -2.32 -9.58
CA ASP A 242 1.55 -2.72 -10.28
C ASP A 242 2.39 -3.64 -9.39
N VAL A 243 2.56 -4.89 -9.81
CA VAL A 243 3.45 -5.86 -9.18
C VAL A 243 4.78 -5.88 -9.94
N VAL A 244 5.82 -5.26 -9.38
CA VAL A 244 7.13 -5.11 -10.05
C VAL A 244 8.11 -6.25 -9.65
N LEU A 245 7.60 -7.46 -9.41
CA LEU A 245 8.41 -8.61 -9.00
C LEU A 245 8.44 -9.66 -10.12
N PHE A 246 9.64 -9.89 -10.69
CA PHE A 246 9.99 -10.89 -11.71
C PHE A 246 9.28 -10.82 -13.08
N GLN A 247 7.99 -10.51 -13.13
CA GLN A 247 7.23 -10.19 -14.33
C GLN A 247 6.35 -8.97 -14.01
N ASN A 248 6.38 -7.93 -14.85
CA ASN A 248 5.60 -6.71 -14.63
C ASN A 248 4.10 -7.04 -14.80
N GLY A 249 3.42 -7.38 -13.71
CA GLY A 249 1.98 -7.60 -13.69
C GLY A 249 1.25 -6.30 -13.34
N GLN A 250 0.30 -5.89 -14.18
CA GLN A 250 -0.58 -4.75 -13.89
C GLN A 250 -2.01 -5.28 -13.78
N TYR A 251 -2.65 -5.02 -12.64
CA TYR A 251 -4.04 -5.37 -12.38
C TYR A 251 -4.85 -4.10 -12.20
N ARG A 252 -6.07 -4.05 -12.74
CA ARG A 252 -7.00 -2.95 -12.52
C ARG A 252 -8.33 -3.48 -12.05
N SER A 253 -8.83 -2.95 -10.94
CA SER A 253 -10.08 -3.37 -10.33
C SER A 253 -10.94 -2.16 -9.98
N ALA A 254 -12.16 -2.09 -10.50
CA ALA A 254 -13.10 -1.00 -10.18
C ALA A 254 -13.62 -1.15 -8.74
N VAL A 255 -13.11 -0.42 -7.76
CA VAL A 255 -13.48 -0.49 -6.32
C VAL A 255 -14.77 0.25 -5.96
N ALA A 256 -15.26 1.13 -6.83
CA ALA A 256 -16.60 1.70 -6.75
C ALA A 256 -17.11 1.99 -8.16
N SER A 257 -18.41 1.87 -8.39
CA SER A 257 -19.02 2.24 -9.67
C SER A 257 -20.44 2.71 -9.47
N LEU A 258 -20.84 3.72 -10.23
CA LEU A 258 -22.20 4.23 -10.26
C LEU A 258 -22.60 4.49 -11.72
N GLU A 259 -23.78 4.01 -12.10
CA GLU A 259 -24.37 4.22 -13.42
C GLU A 259 -25.68 5.00 -13.28
N THR A 260 -25.94 5.94 -14.19
CA THR A 260 -27.13 6.79 -14.17
C THR A 260 -27.63 7.07 -15.59
N GLN A 261 -28.95 7.18 -15.72
CA GLN A 261 -29.64 7.60 -16.95
C GLN A 261 -30.30 8.97 -16.81
N GLU A 262 -30.23 9.63 -15.65
CA GLU A 262 -30.89 10.93 -15.48
C GLU A 262 -30.10 12.01 -16.25
N GLY A 263 -30.81 12.76 -17.11
CA GLY A 263 -30.21 13.67 -18.08
C GLY A 263 -29.82 13.01 -19.40
N CYS A 264 -30.05 11.70 -19.55
CA CYS A 264 -29.92 10.97 -20.80
C CYS A 264 -31.31 10.61 -21.37
N PRO A 265 -31.43 10.37 -22.69
CA PRO A 265 -30.37 10.43 -23.69
C PRO A 265 -29.89 11.87 -23.99
N ILE A 266 -28.58 12.07 -24.10
CA ILE A 266 -28.02 13.35 -24.55
C ILE A 266 -28.04 13.36 -26.07
N GLN A 267 -28.90 14.19 -26.65
CA GLN A 267 -29.11 14.30 -28.09
C GLN A 267 -27.95 15.05 -28.79
N PRO A 268 -27.76 14.87 -30.11
CA PRO A 268 -26.88 15.69 -30.91
C PRO A 268 -27.13 17.20 -30.71
N GLY A 269 -26.06 17.98 -30.56
CA GLY A 269 -26.10 19.42 -30.29
C GLY A 269 -26.46 19.81 -28.84
N SER A 270 -26.72 18.84 -27.95
CA SER A 270 -27.07 19.11 -26.55
C SER A 270 -25.86 19.00 -25.61
N SER A 271 -25.99 19.58 -24.41
CA SER A 271 -24.99 19.45 -23.35
C SER A 271 -25.64 19.04 -22.03
N LEU A 272 -24.86 18.43 -21.15
CA LEU A 272 -25.27 18.02 -19.81
C LEU A 272 -24.19 18.38 -18.79
N GLN A 273 -24.60 18.94 -17.65
CA GLN A 273 -23.76 19.07 -16.47
C GLN A 273 -24.39 18.29 -15.31
N LYS A 274 -23.59 17.45 -14.66
CA LYS A 274 -24.05 16.59 -13.56
C LYS A 274 -22.94 16.34 -12.55
N VAL A 275 -23.31 16.17 -11.29
CA VAL A 275 -22.39 15.73 -10.24
C VAL A 275 -22.76 14.31 -9.81
N MET A 276 -21.79 13.40 -9.80
CA MET A 276 -21.95 12.04 -9.30
C MET A 276 -21.12 11.86 -8.02
N TYR A 277 -21.64 11.11 -7.05
CA TYR A 277 -20.95 10.84 -5.80
C TYR A 277 -20.57 9.36 -5.70
N LEU A 278 -19.30 9.07 -5.45
CA LEU A 278 -18.81 7.70 -5.22
C LEU A 278 -18.15 7.60 -3.85
N THR A 279 -18.26 6.45 -3.20
CA THR A 279 -17.61 6.17 -1.91
C THR A 279 -16.93 4.81 -2.00
N PRO A 280 -15.60 4.76 -2.26
CA PRO A 280 -14.87 3.50 -2.28
C PRO A 280 -14.72 2.98 -0.85
N THR A 281 -15.36 1.86 -0.54
CA THR A 281 -15.27 1.19 0.77
C THR A 281 -14.83 -0.25 0.61
N LEU A 282 -14.16 -0.80 1.63
CA LEU A 282 -13.83 -2.22 1.65
C LEU A 282 -15.08 -3.09 1.71
N GLU A 283 -16.12 -2.66 2.43
CA GLU A 283 -17.36 -3.41 2.64
C GLU A 283 -18.00 -3.86 1.31
N SER A 284 -18.07 -2.98 0.33
CA SER A 284 -18.59 -3.27 -1.01
C SER A 284 -17.68 -4.17 -1.87
N ASN A 285 -16.49 -4.50 -1.37
CA ASN A 285 -15.44 -5.23 -2.09
C ASN A 285 -14.97 -6.49 -1.34
N LYS A 286 -15.58 -6.86 -0.22
CA LYS A 286 -15.15 -8.00 0.64
C LYS A 286 -15.18 -9.37 -0.07
N ASP A 287 -16.00 -9.52 -1.11
CA ASP A 287 -16.11 -10.79 -1.85
C ASP A 287 -15.22 -10.84 -3.09
N ARG A 288 -14.40 -9.81 -3.32
CA ARG A 288 -13.61 -9.66 -4.55
C ARG A 288 -12.15 -10.01 -4.33
N ARG A 289 -11.69 -11.00 -5.09
CA ARG A 289 -10.28 -11.39 -5.13
C ARG A 289 -9.42 -10.30 -5.81
N GLY A 290 -8.20 -10.11 -5.33
CA GLY A 290 -7.19 -9.28 -5.99
C GLY A 290 -7.33 -7.77 -5.76
N ILE A 291 -8.21 -7.34 -4.85
CA ILE A 291 -8.26 -5.95 -4.37
C ILE A 291 -7.06 -5.70 -3.47
N ALA A 292 -6.32 -4.61 -3.67
CA ALA A 292 -5.24 -4.26 -2.77
C ALA A 292 -5.80 -3.63 -1.49
N LEU A 293 -5.32 -4.15 -0.37
CA LEU A 293 -5.68 -3.76 0.99
C LEU A 293 -4.44 -3.23 1.71
N ASP A 294 -4.65 -2.32 2.66
CA ASP A 294 -3.59 -1.98 3.61
C ASP A 294 -3.23 -3.25 4.40
N GLY A 295 -1.94 -3.41 4.72
CA GLY A 295 -1.44 -4.60 5.39
C GLY A 295 -2.21 -4.89 6.69
N GLN A 296 -2.62 -6.14 6.85
CA GLN A 296 -3.34 -6.60 8.04
C GLN A 296 -2.37 -7.05 9.14
N LEU A 297 -2.59 -6.56 10.37
CA LEU A 297 -2.10 -7.23 11.57
C LEU A 297 -3.20 -8.18 12.05
N LYS A 298 -2.82 -9.33 12.61
CA LYS A 298 -3.77 -10.38 13.04
C LYS A 298 -4.95 -9.78 13.80
N HIS A 299 -6.17 -10.06 13.32
CA HIS A 299 -7.45 -9.67 13.91
C HIS A 299 -7.77 -8.17 13.98
N GLN A 300 -7.17 -7.33 13.11
CA GLN A 300 -7.59 -5.93 12.96
C GLN A 300 -8.34 -5.68 11.65
N ASP A 301 -9.30 -4.76 11.71
CA ASP A 301 -9.95 -4.19 10.53
C ASP A 301 -8.92 -3.55 9.59
N THR A 302 -9.15 -3.68 8.29
CA THR A 302 -8.34 -3.06 7.25
C THR A 302 -9.18 -2.18 6.34
N ASN A 303 -8.52 -1.40 5.51
CA ASN A 303 -9.11 -0.57 4.46
C ASN A 303 -8.56 -1.00 3.09
N LEU A 304 -9.14 -0.43 2.04
CA LEU A 304 -8.52 -0.43 0.72
C LEU A 304 -7.11 0.16 0.82
N ALA A 305 -6.17 -0.35 0.03
CA ALA A 305 -4.79 0.12 0.07
C ALA A 305 -4.69 1.62 -0.26
N SER A 306 -3.92 2.33 0.55
CA SER A 306 -3.61 3.74 0.32
C SER A 306 -2.69 3.92 -0.90
N SER A 307 -2.89 5.00 -1.67
CA SER A 307 -2.09 5.26 -2.88
C SER A 307 -0.60 5.44 -2.56
N THR A 308 0.26 4.77 -3.32
CA THR A 308 1.71 4.76 -3.04
C THR A 308 2.40 5.99 -3.65
N LEU A 309 2.81 6.97 -2.84
CA LEU A 309 3.48 8.16 -3.38
C LEU A 309 4.86 7.80 -3.92
N ARG A 310 5.10 8.15 -5.19
CA ARG A 310 6.40 8.00 -5.83
C ARG A 310 7.39 9.03 -5.27
N GLY A 311 8.47 8.56 -4.64
CA GLY A 311 9.64 9.39 -4.37
C GLY A 311 10.20 9.90 -5.71
N ASP A 312 10.32 11.22 -5.84
CA ASP A 312 10.82 11.83 -7.07
C ASP A 312 12.27 11.37 -7.29
N ARG A 313 12.53 10.74 -8.44
CA ARG A 313 13.89 10.30 -8.76
C ARG A 313 14.62 11.49 -9.36
N GLY A 314 15.22 12.32 -8.50
CA GLY A 314 16.28 13.22 -8.94
C GLY A 314 17.37 12.40 -9.62
N SER A 315 17.59 12.67 -10.90
CA SER A 315 18.77 12.24 -11.64
C SER A 315 20.03 12.67 -10.89
N ASN A 316 20.73 11.73 -10.24
CA ASN A 316 22.20 11.64 -10.21
C ASN A 316 22.70 10.48 -9.33
N LEU A 317 23.88 9.99 -9.72
CA LEU A 317 24.76 8.98 -9.14
C LEU A 317 24.45 7.50 -9.39
N GLY A 318 25.34 6.91 -10.19
CA GLY A 318 25.44 5.48 -10.44
C GLY A 318 25.77 4.70 -9.18
N GLN A 319 24.90 3.75 -8.88
CA GLN A 319 25.19 2.46 -8.28
C GLN A 319 24.08 1.50 -8.74
N PRO A 320 24.37 0.28 -9.20
CA PRO A 320 23.33 -0.67 -9.58
C PRO A 320 22.76 -1.28 -8.30
N VAL A 321 21.77 -0.64 -7.68
CA VAL A 321 21.00 -1.32 -6.63
C VAL A 321 20.04 -2.29 -7.34
N LYS A 322 20.46 -3.57 -7.40
CA LYS A 322 19.59 -4.73 -7.60
C LYS A 322 18.37 -4.59 -6.68
N GLY A 323 17.25 -4.09 -7.21
CA GLY A 323 16.06 -3.86 -6.40
C GLY A 323 15.09 -2.83 -6.97
N LYS A 324 14.70 -2.94 -8.25
CA LYS A 324 13.38 -2.45 -8.65
C LYS A 324 12.36 -3.46 -8.09
N MET A 325 11.95 -3.28 -6.84
CA MET A 325 10.90 -4.08 -6.20
C MET A 325 9.88 -3.11 -5.62
N MET A 326 8.64 -3.16 -6.14
CA MET A 326 7.56 -2.29 -5.68
C MET A 326 6.23 -2.97 -5.99
N LEU A 327 5.42 -3.17 -4.96
CA LEU A 327 3.98 -3.31 -5.12
C LEU A 327 3.42 -1.90 -5.01
N ARG A 328 2.77 -1.42 -6.06
CA ARG A 328 2.08 -0.12 -6.06
C ARG A 328 0.61 -0.38 -6.11
N ALA A 329 -0.15 0.27 -5.25
CA ALA A 329 -1.58 0.43 -5.43
C ALA A 329 -1.82 1.93 -5.64
N ASP A 330 -2.51 2.28 -6.72
CA ASP A 330 -2.95 3.64 -7.00
C ASP A 330 -4.45 3.60 -7.28
N SER A 331 -5.23 4.34 -6.51
CA SER A 331 -6.65 4.52 -6.80
C SER A 331 -6.84 5.75 -7.68
N GLN A 332 -7.32 5.56 -8.90
CA GLN A 332 -7.67 6.62 -9.84
C GLN A 332 -9.18 6.56 -10.11
N ALA A 333 -9.86 7.70 -10.01
CA ALA A 333 -11.21 7.81 -10.53
C ALA A 333 -11.13 7.82 -12.06
N GLU A 334 -11.55 6.73 -12.70
CA GLU A 334 -11.68 6.67 -14.16
C GLU A 334 -13.18 6.71 -14.49
N VAL A 335 -13.62 7.66 -15.31
CA VAL A 335 -14.94 7.56 -15.94
C VAL A 335 -14.77 6.63 -17.13
N GLU A 336 -15.57 5.56 -17.21
CA GLU A 336 -15.41 4.55 -18.26
C GLU A 336 -15.60 5.22 -19.63
N MET A 337 -14.48 5.34 -20.34
CA MET A 337 -14.40 5.97 -21.66
C MET A 337 -15.23 5.16 -22.64
N PHE A 338 -16.20 5.83 -23.28
CA PHE A 338 -17.02 5.40 -24.42
C PHE A 338 -16.75 3.99 -24.96
N ARG A 339 -17.36 2.96 -24.35
CA ARG A 339 -17.58 1.67 -25.05
C ARG A 339 -18.57 1.90 -26.19
N GLN A 340 -18.35 1.22 -27.32
CA GLN A 340 -19.27 1.19 -28.46
C GLN A 340 -20.71 0.84 -28.01
N ASP A 341 -20.84 -0.01 -26.98
CA ASP A 341 -22.13 -0.41 -26.41
C ASP A 341 -22.93 0.74 -25.77
N THR A 342 -22.27 1.84 -25.40
CA THR A 342 -22.91 3.03 -24.80
C THR A 342 -23.39 4.04 -25.84
N VAL A 343 -22.93 3.91 -27.09
CA VAL A 343 -23.19 4.82 -28.21
C VAL A 343 -23.56 3.98 -29.43
N ASP A 344 -24.85 3.66 -29.54
CA ASP A 344 -25.50 2.84 -30.58
C ASP A 344 -24.74 1.58 -31.06
N GLN A 345 -25.31 0.42 -30.73
CA GLN A 345 -25.16 -0.78 -31.56
C GLN A 345 -26.04 -0.58 -32.78
N ASP A 346 -25.43 -0.43 -33.96
CA ASP A 346 -26.16 -0.54 -35.21
C ASP A 346 -26.78 -1.95 -35.28
N LEU A 347 -28.09 -2.00 -35.47
CA LEU A 347 -28.84 -3.20 -35.76
C LEU A 347 -28.25 -3.85 -37.02
N GLU A 348 -27.68 -5.05 -36.90
CA GLU A 348 -27.52 -5.90 -38.08
C GLU A 348 -28.91 -6.22 -38.64
N PRO A 349 -29.18 -5.99 -39.94
CA PRO A 349 -30.40 -6.47 -40.55
C PRO A 349 -30.33 -7.99 -40.68
N ILE A 350 -31.23 -8.66 -39.98
CA ILE A 350 -31.54 -10.08 -40.18
C ILE A 350 -32.14 -10.23 -41.60
N ALA A 351 -31.46 -11.05 -42.39
CA ALA A 351 -31.93 -11.87 -43.50
C ALA A 351 -32.51 -11.19 -44.76
N GLU A 352 -31.82 -11.40 -45.89
CA GLU A 352 -32.44 -11.98 -47.08
C GLU A 352 -31.53 -13.09 -47.62
N LYS A 353 -31.95 -14.35 -47.39
CA LYS A 353 -31.57 -15.48 -48.24
C LYS A 353 -32.65 -15.59 -49.31
N CYS A 354 -32.29 -15.35 -50.55
CA CYS A 354 -32.86 -16.01 -51.72
C CYS A 354 -31.73 -16.79 -52.40
#